data_AF-A0A371DM81-F1
#
_entry.id   AF-A0A371DM81-F1
#
_cell.length_a   1.000
_cell.length_b   1.000
_cell.length_c   1.000
_cell.angle_alpha   90.00
_cell.angle_beta   90.00
_cell.angle_gamma   90.00
#
_symmetry.space_group_name_H-M   'P 1'
#
loop_
_entity.id
_entity.type
_entity.pdbx_description
1 polymer ?
#
loop_
_entity_poly.entity_id
_entity_poly.type
_entity_poly.pdbx_seq_one_letter_code
_entity_poly.pdbx_strand_id
1 'polypeptide(L)'
;MADLCPPPQSPADAADPGKKSRRPKRDAAAQTGSDAAGASLDPGKRRREHKAHNAASELVKRPALDIQSPTGPMVIHINTQDYVVRPADLVAEPWVTEQQVRYIRKFITYASSGGPWFPIDRAPVPASWAIVRNNPRIMHRVHCNQPLFFWMVGSLVDIQLVGLQGAQLPTLHAFVKFLRACDRARAIDLHNSASSDIAREMAMLLAESPSSADEGPPAYDNVYDARFRFEGKSRMHKVNPARVLSGDIVLVECTLVRAEIAGGGTAASFVLNALYWLAEKPRPPAIPPSVAEFPDVITLDLS
;
A
#
# COMPACT_ATOMS: atom_id res chain seq x y z
N MET A 1 -10.40 -8.20 62.16
CA MET A 1 -10.28 -6.72 62.19
C MET A 1 -10.08 -6.29 60.75
N ALA A 2 -11.20 -6.01 60.10
CA ALA A 2 -11.29 -5.62 58.70
C ALA A 2 -11.78 -4.17 58.71
N ASP A 3 -10.90 -3.25 58.32
CA ASP A 3 -11.26 -1.84 58.15
C ASP A 3 -11.70 -1.60 56.72
N LEU A 4 -12.95 -1.15 56.62
CA LEU A 4 -13.71 -0.83 55.44
C LEU A 4 -13.32 0.58 54.96
N CYS A 5 -12.68 0.67 53.78
CA CYS A 5 -12.59 1.93 53.05
C CYS A 5 -13.92 2.22 52.34
N PRO A 6 -14.52 3.41 52.52
CA PRO A 6 -15.70 3.82 51.76
C PRO A 6 -15.35 4.26 50.32
N PRO A 7 -16.29 4.13 49.37
CA PRO A 7 -16.06 4.51 47.97
C PRO A 7 -16.16 6.03 47.74
N PRO A 8 -15.43 6.59 46.77
CA PRO A 8 -15.56 7.99 46.38
C PRO A 8 -16.88 8.26 45.63
N GLN A 9 -17.53 9.35 46.02
CA GLN A 9 -18.80 9.85 45.51
C GLN A 9 -18.66 10.42 44.09
N SER A 10 -19.65 10.14 43.24
CA SER A 10 -19.86 10.76 41.94
C SER A 10 -20.39 12.20 42.09
N PRO A 11 -19.93 13.18 41.29
CA PRO A 11 -20.66 14.42 41.11
C PRO A 11 -21.72 14.29 40.01
N ALA A 12 -22.92 14.69 40.38
CA ALA A 12 -24.12 14.78 39.57
C ALA A 12 -24.09 15.98 38.59
N ASP A 13 -24.78 15.77 37.47
CA ASP A 13 -25.67 16.69 36.76
C ASP A 13 -25.32 18.18 36.65
N ALA A 14 -24.90 18.57 35.44
CA ALA A 14 -25.23 19.87 34.87
C ALA A 14 -25.80 19.67 33.46
N ALA A 15 -27.13 19.76 33.36
CA ALA A 15 -27.86 19.86 32.11
C ALA A 15 -27.68 21.27 31.51
N ASP A 16 -27.29 21.35 30.24
CA ASP A 16 -27.40 22.57 29.42
C ASP A 16 -28.28 22.29 28.19
N PRO A 17 -29.48 22.91 28.10
CA PRO A 17 -30.37 22.74 26.97
C PRO A 17 -30.14 23.85 25.93
N GLY A 18 -29.76 23.43 24.71
CA GLY A 18 -30.22 24.12 23.51
C GLY A 18 -29.16 24.83 22.69
N LYS A 19 -28.81 24.22 21.55
CA LYS A 19 -28.49 24.97 20.33
C LYS A 19 -28.95 24.21 19.09
N LYS A 20 -30.14 24.58 18.62
CA LYS A 20 -30.67 24.28 17.28
C LYS A 20 -29.79 25.02 16.26
N SER A 21 -28.87 24.31 15.60
CA SER A 21 -28.20 24.84 14.41
C SER A 21 -28.88 24.31 13.14
N ARG A 22 -29.32 25.26 12.33
CA ARG A 22 -30.17 25.12 11.15
C ARG A 22 -29.40 24.46 10.00
N ARG A 23 -29.98 23.40 9.42
CA ARG A 23 -29.66 22.94 8.06
C ARG A 23 -30.11 24.00 7.05
N PRO A 24 -29.28 24.43 6.09
CA PRO A 24 -29.77 25.08 4.89
C PRO A 24 -30.26 24.03 3.90
N LYS A 25 -31.57 24.06 3.67
CA LYS A 25 -32.28 23.47 2.54
C LYS A 25 -31.82 24.19 1.27
N ARG A 26 -31.39 23.46 0.24
CA ARG A 26 -31.20 24.00 -1.11
C ARG A 26 -32.02 23.15 -2.07
N ASP A 27 -33.14 23.71 -2.49
CA ASP A 27 -33.99 23.25 -3.57
C ASP A 27 -33.63 23.99 -4.88
N ALA A 28 -34.17 23.50 -6.00
CA ALA A 28 -34.11 23.95 -7.41
C ALA A 28 -33.03 23.24 -8.27
N ALA A 29 -33.34 22.30 -9.18
CA ALA A 29 -34.26 22.22 -10.34
C ALA A 29 -33.65 22.75 -11.66
N ALA A 30 -33.53 21.86 -12.66
CA ALA A 30 -33.62 22.03 -14.13
C ALA A 30 -33.12 20.72 -14.79
N GLN A 31 -33.95 19.80 -15.30
CA GLN A 31 -34.74 19.74 -16.54
C GLN A 31 -33.95 19.72 -17.88
N THR A 32 -34.30 18.69 -18.68
CA THR A 32 -34.40 18.58 -20.17
C THR A 32 -33.12 18.66 -21.00
N GLY A 33 -32.74 17.57 -21.69
CA GLY A 33 -33.12 17.26 -23.10
C GLY A 33 -31.81 17.19 -23.91
N SER A 34 -31.60 16.50 -25.01
CA SER A 34 -32.45 15.85 -26.01
C SER A 34 -31.60 14.85 -26.82
N ASP A 35 -32.31 13.98 -27.53
CA ASP A 35 -31.81 13.07 -28.56
C ASP A 35 -30.99 13.75 -29.67
N ALA A 36 -30.05 12.98 -30.25
CA ALA A 36 -29.68 13.10 -31.66
C ALA A 36 -29.07 11.77 -32.15
N ALA A 37 -29.92 10.97 -32.78
CA ALA A 37 -29.52 9.92 -33.69
C ALA A 37 -28.91 10.53 -34.96
N GLY A 38 -27.83 9.91 -35.48
CA GLY A 38 -27.21 10.25 -36.75
C GLY A 38 -26.54 9.03 -37.35
N ALA A 39 -27.20 8.44 -38.35
CA ALA A 39 -26.75 7.31 -39.16
C ALA A 39 -25.80 7.76 -40.29
N SER A 40 -25.00 6.82 -40.84
CA SER A 40 -24.52 6.69 -42.25
C SER A 40 -23.14 5.97 -42.25
N LEU A 41 -23.00 4.72 -42.73
CA LEU A 41 -22.74 4.28 -44.13
C LEU A 41 -21.50 5.00 -44.73
N ASP A 42 -20.46 4.38 -45.34
CA ASP A 42 -20.18 3.01 -45.83
C ASP A 42 -18.67 2.95 -46.26
N PRO A 43 -18.10 2.02 -47.09
CA PRO A 43 -16.84 1.34 -46.80
C PRO A 43 -15.72 1.60 -47.84
N GLY A 44 -14.55 2.06 -47.39
CA GLY A 44 -13.41 2.36 -48.27
C GLY A 44 -12.31 1.29 -48.26
N LYS A 45 -12.45 0.23 -49.07
CA LYS A 45 -11.36 -0.70 -49.44
C LYS A 45 -10.19 0.06 -50.08
N ARG A 46 -9.01 0.08 -49.43
CA ARG A 46 -7.72 0.23 -50.13
C ARG A 46 -6.68 -0.75 -49.58
N ARG A 47 -6.58 -1.88 -50.28
CA ARG A 47 -5.53 -2.89 -50.19
C ARG A 47 -4.25 -2.29 -50.79
N ARG A 48 -3.22 -2.11 -49.97
CA ARG A 48 -1.85 -1.82 -50.41
C ARG A 48 -0.96 -2.95 -49.89
N GLU A 49 -0.61 -3.86 -50.79
CA GLU A 49 0.39 -4.90 -50.55
C GLU A 49 1.77 -4.25 -50.58
N HIS A 50 2.32 -3.99 -49.39
CA HIS A 50 3.75 -3.73 -49.24
C HIS A 50 4.45 -5.02 -48.83
N LYS A 51 5.07 -5.63 -49.83
CA LYS A 51 6.12 -6.64 -49.68
C LYS A 51 7.32 -5.94 -49.02
N ALA A 52 7.62 -6.30 -47.77
CA ALA A 52 8.79 -5.79 -47.06
C ALA A 52 9.53 -6.95 -46.39
N HIS A 53 10.84 -6.96 -46.56
CA HIS A 53 11.78 -7.98 -46.13
C HIS A 53 11.74 -8.20 -44.62
N ASN A 54 11.37 -9.43 -44.23
CA ASN A 54 11.64 -9.97 -42.89
C ASN A 54 13.13 -10.32 -42.77
N ALA A 55 13.95 -9.31 -42.51
CA ALA A 55 15.19 -9.49 -41.77
C ALA A 55 14.94 -8.87 -40.40
N ALA A 56 14.46 -9.70 -39.47
CA ALA A 56 14.29 -9.34 -38.07
C ALA A 56 15.67 -9.18 -37.42
N SER A 57 16.34 -8.05 -37.72
CA SER A 57 17.22 -7.45 -36.75
C SER A 57 16.29 -6.98 -35.62
N GLU A 58 16.27 -7.73 -34.52
CA GLU A 58 15.77 -7.23 -33.25
C GLU A 58 16.60 -5.98 -32.90
N LEU A 59 16.17 -4.84 -33.43
CA LEU A 59 16.57 -3.54 -32.96
C LEU A 59 16.20 -3.53 -31.48
N VAL A 60 17.20 -3.73 -30.64
CA VAL A 60 17.17 -3.43 -29.22
C VAL A 60 16.73 -1.97 -29.15
N LYS A 61 15.41 -1.77 -28.96
CA LYS A 61 14.80 -0.45 -28.88
C LYS A 61 15.42 0.20 -27.67
N ARG A 62 16.40 1.08 -27.92
CA ARG A 62 16.99 1.90 -26.86
C ARG A 62 15.84 2.65 -26.18
N PRO A 63 15.77 2.64 -24.85
CA PRO A 63 14.77 3.43 -24.15
C PRO A 63 14.95 4.89 -24.58
N ALA A 64 13.91 5.41 -25.22
CA ALA A 64 13.86 6.74 -25.79
C ALA A 64 12.69 7.48 -25.13
N LEU A 65 12.98 8.67 -24.60
CA LEU A 65 11.97 9.52 -23.98
C LEU A 65 11.61 10.64 -24.96
N ASP A 66 10.40 10.60 -25.50
CA ASP A 66 9.89 11.68 -26.34
C ASP A 66 9.46 12.87 -25.47
N ILE A 67 9.95 14.07 -25.78
CA ILE A 67 9.64 15.31 -25.06
C ILE A 67 9.20 16.38 -26.05
N GLN A 68 8.11 17.06 -25.73
CA GLN A 68 7.67 18.27 -26.42
C GLN A 68 8.48 19.46 -25.89
N SER A 69 9.45 19.94 -26.68
CA SER A 69 10.20 21.18 -26.42
C SER A 69 9.51 22.36 -27.14
N PRO A 70 9.64 23.61 -26.65
CA PRO A 70 9.20 24.81 -27.37
C PRO A 70 9.77 24.93 -28.80
N THR A 71 10.85 24.21 -29.09
CA THR A 71 11.52 24.18 -30.41
C THR A 71 11.16 22.96 -31.27
N GLY A 72 10.24 22.11 -30.82
CA GLY A 72 9.79 20.92 -31.55
C GLY A 72 9.95 19.60 -30.77
N PRO A 73 9.57 18.46 -31.37
CA PRO A 73 9.70 17.15 -30.75
C PRO A 73 11.18 16.77 -30.60
N MET A 74 11.58 16.42 -29.38
CA MET A 74 12.92 15.91 -29.07
C MET A 74 12.83 14.49 -28.53
N VAL A 75 13.84 13.67 -28.83
CA VAL A 75 13.97 12.30 -28.32
C VAL A 75 15.21 12.24 -27.45
N ILE A 76 15.07 12.02 -26.14
CA ILE A 76 16.22 11.74 -25.28
C ILE A 76 16.54 10.26 -25.40
N HIS A 77 17.66 9.97 -26.05
CA HIS A 77 18.27 8.65 -26.05
C HIS A 77 19.07 8.49 -24.76
N ILE A 78 18.59 7.63 -23.84
CA ILE A 78 19.35 7.31 -22.63
C ILE A 78 20.41 6.29 -23.02
N ASN A 79 21.70 6.68 -22.96
CA ASN A 79 22.77 5.71 -23.07
C ASN A 79 22.80 4.87 -21.80
N THR A 80 22.28 3.65 -21.86
CA THR A 80 22.28 2.72 -20.72
C THR A 80 23.68 2.32 -20.29
N GLN A 81 24.70 2.48 -21.13
CA GLN A 81 26.10 2.25 -20.75
C GLN A 81 26.65 3.36 -19.84
N ASP A 82 26.13 4.58 -19.95
CA ASP A 82 26.57 5.74 -19.16
C ASP A 82 25.57 6.11 -18.05
N TYR A 83 24.45 5.38 -17.95
CA TYR A 83 23.43 5.66 -16.96
C TYR A 83 23.88 5.19 -15.57
N VAL A 84 24.18 6.15 -14.69
CA VAL A 84 24.45 5.88 -13.28
C VAL A 84 23.12 5.86 -12.53
N VAL A 85 22.75 4.68 -12.02
CA VAL A 85 21.56 4.50 -11.18
C VAL A 85 21.60 5.46 -10.00
N ARG A 86 20.58 6.29 -9.87
CA ARG A 86 20.40 7.23 -8.77
C ARG A 86 19.58 6.58 -7.65
N PRO A 87 19.76 6.98 -6.38
CA PRO A 87 19.01 6.41 -5.27
C PRO A 87 17.48 6.53 -5.38
N ALA A 88 17.00 7.56 -6.08
CA ALA A 88 15.57 7.83 -6.31
C ALA A 88 15.00 7.13 -7.56
N ASP A 89 15.84 6.43 -8.33
CA ASP A 89 15.37 5.70 -9.50
C ASP A 89 14.53 4.52 -9.08
N LEU A 90 13.44 4.33 -9.82
CA LEU A 90 12.56 3.19 -9.64
C LEU A 90 13.15 1.99 -10.37
N VAL A 91 13.54 0.97 -9.61
CA VAL A 91 14.00 -0.31 -10.13
C VAL A 91 12.83 -1.28 -10.07
N ALA A 92 12.21 -1.56 -11.22
CA ALA A 92 11.06 -2.46 -11.35
C ALA A 92 11.34 -3.59 -12.35
N GLU A 93 10.52 -4.65 -12.30
CA GLU A 93 10.62 -5.78 -13.22
C GLU A 93 10.18 -5.39 -14.64
N PRO A 94 10.70 -6.05 -15.70
CA PRO A 94 10.43 -5.68 -17.10
C PRO A 94 8.96 -5.74 -17.53
N TRP A 95 8.12 -6.50 -16.82
CA TRP A 95 6.69 -6.60 -17.13
C TRP A 95 5.91 -5.37 -16.68
N VAL A 96 6.48 -4.53 -15.81
CA VAL A 96 5.83 -3.32 -15.32
C VAL A 96 5.80 -2.29 -16.46
N THR A 97 4.60 -2.01 -16.95
CA THR A 97 4.39 -1.10 -18.08
C THR A 97 4.73 0.34 -17.71
N GLU A 98 5.05 1.17 -18.72
CA GLU A 98 5.31 2.60 -18.52
C GLU A 98 4.12 3.34 -17.87
N GLN A 99 2.88 2.94 -18.19
CA GLN A 99 1.68 3.48 -17.54
C GLN A 99 1.66 3.16 -16.04
N GLN A 100 1.99 1.94 -15.65
CA GLN A 100 2.10 1.54 -14.25
C GLN A 100 3.24 2.27 -13.55
N VAL A 101 4.40 2.44 -14.19
CA VAL A 101 5.51 3.23 -13.65
C VAL A 101 5.08 4.67 -13.35
N ARG A 102 4.38 5.33 -14.29
CA ARG A 102 3.84 6.68 -14.09
C ARG A 102 2.85 6.74 -12.94
N TYR A 103 1.99 5.72 -12.81
CA TYR A 103 1.04 5.62 -11.71
C TYR A 103 1.74 5.43 -10.36
N ILE A 104 2.70 4.49 -10.28
CA ILE A 104 3.52 4.22 -9.10
C ILE A 104 4.29 5.47 -8.65
N ARG A 105 4.87 6.23 -9.61
CA ARG A 105 5.59 7.47 -9.32
C ARG A 105 4.74 8.48 -8.55
N LYS A 106 3.41 8.52 -8.73
CA LYS A 106 2.53 9.44 -7.99
C LYS A 106 2.58 9.22 -6.48
N PHE A 107 2.73 7.96 -6.04
CA PHE A 107 2.83 7.63 -4.61
C PHE A 107 4.21 7.99 -4.07
N ILE A 108 5.25 7.66 -4.82
CA ILE A 108 6.65 7.93 -4.46
C ILE A 108 6.94 9.43 -4.38
N THR A 109 6.38 10.23 -5.30
CA THR A 109 6.58 11.68 -5.32
C THR A 109 5.52 12.44 -4.54
N TYR A 110 4.61 11.73 -3.85
CA TYR A 110 3.60 12.35 -3.02
C TYR A 110 4.25 13.29 -2.00
N ALA A 111 3.67 14.47 -1.85
CA ALA A 111 4.07 15.45 -0.86
C ALA A 111 2.80 16.08 -0.33
N SER A 112 2.57 15.92 0.97
CA SER A 112 1.52 16.62 1.68
C SER A 112 2.16 17.39 2.83
N SER A 113 1.84 18.68 2.94
CA SER A 113 2.30 19.52 4.04
C SER A 113 1.39 19.46 5.27
N GLY A 114 0.15 18.97 5.11
CA GLY A 114 -0.87 18.99 6.17
C GLY A 114 -1.45 17.64 6.57
N GLY A 115 -1.05 16.56 5.89
CA GLY A 115 -1.54 15.22 6.19
C GLY A 115 -0.53 14.37 6.98
N PRO A 116 -0.98 13.29 7.64
CA PRO A 116 -0.09 12.35 8.32
C PRO A 116 0.52 11.28 7.40
N TRP A 117 0.24 11.28 6.09
CA TRP A 117 0.76 10.30 5.13
C TRP A 117 1.97 10.83 4.38
N PHE A 118 3.06 10.06 4.39
CA PHE A 118 4.30 10.42 3.71
C PHE A 118 4.91 9.20 3.02
N PRO A 119 5.46 9.34 1.80
CA PRO A 119 6.41 8.36 1.29
C PRO A 119 7.54 8.21 2.29
N ILE A 120 8.04 6.99 2.48
CA ILE A 120 9.02 6.73 3.56
C ILE A 120 10.27 7.62 3.43
N ASP A 121 10.79 7.82 2.21
CA ASP A 121 11.93 8.70 1.92
C ASP A 121 11.71 10.17 2.30
N ARG A 122 10.45 10.58 2.44
CA ARG A 122 10.03 11.95 2.77
C ARG A 122 9.43 12.07 4.17
N ALA A 123 9.48 11.00 4.96
CA ALA A 123 8.99 11.06 6.33
C ALA A 123 9.70 12.18 7.11
N PRO A 124 8.97 13.02 7.86
CA PRO A 124 9.56 14.12 8.61
C PRO A 124 10.62 13.63 9.61
N VAL A 125 11.78 14.28 9.58
CA VAL A 125 12.89 14.00 10.52
C VAL A 125 12.50 14.38 11.96
N PRO A 126 11.99 15.60 12.24
CA PRO A 126 11.46 15.90 13.57
C PRO A 126 10.09 15.24 13.73
N ALA A 127 10.09 14.04 14.27
CA ALA A 127 8.89 13.35 14.73
C ALA A 127 9.08 13.00 16.20
N SER A 128 8.02 13.17 16.99
CA SER A 128 8.02 12.76 18.39
C SER A 128 7.42 11.36 18.53
N TRP A 129 7.58 10.78 19.71
CA TRP A 129 6.93 9.54 20.11
C TRP A 129 5.79 9.85 21.05
N ALA A 130 4.62 9.27 20.81
CA ALA A 130 3.46 9.40 21.68
C ALA A 130 3.05 8.04 22.24
N ILE A 131 2.68 8.03 23.52
CA ILE A 131 2.08 6.88 24.17
C ILE A 131 0.67 6.68 23.61
N VAL A 132 0.35 5.46 23.22
CA VAL A 132 -1.00 5.11 22.73
C VAL A 132 -1.78 4.39 23.82
N ARG A 133 -3.04 4.80 24.02
CA ARG A 133 -3.99 4.15 24.94
C ARG A 133 -3.49 3.94 26.38
N ASN A 134 -2.66 4.86 26.88
CA ASN A 134 -2.07 4.80 28.23
C ASN A 134 -1.15 3.59 28.47
N ASN A 135 -0.70 2.91 27.41
CA ASN A 135 0.30 1.85 27.53
C ASN A 135 1.70 2.43 27.26
N PRO A 136 2.48 2.82 28.30
CA PRO A 136 3.77 3.46 28.10
C PRO A 136 4.79 2.56 27.39
N ARG A 137 4.55 1.24 27.36
CA ARG A 137 5.41 0.27 26.69
C ARG A 137 5.28 0.29 25.18
N ILE A 138 4.21 0.89 24.64
CA ILE A 138 3.94 0.96 23.21
C ILE A 138 3.80 2.42 22.81
N MET A 139 4.74 2.87 21.98
CA MET A 139 4.77 4.24 21.48
C MET A 139 4.70 4.27 19.96
N HIS A 140 3.94 5.22 19.44
CA HIS A 140 3.83 5.46 18.00
C HIS A 140 4.60 6.69 17.63
N ARG A 141 5.22 6.67 16.44
CA ARG A 141 5.78 7.88 15.86
C ARG A 141 4.65 8.81 15.42
N VAL A 142 4.72 10.07 15.81
CA VAL A 142 3.67 11.06 15.52
C VAL A 142 4.21 12.29 14.79
N HIS A 143 3.34 12.91 14.00
CA HIS A 143 3.55 14.19 13.34
C HIS A 143 2.31 15.05 13.52
N CYS A 144 2.47 16.30 13.97
CA CYS A 144 1.35 17.20 14.26
C CYS A 144 0.29 16.56 15.20
N ASN A 145 0.75 15.85 16.25
CA ASN A 145 -0.10 15.12 17.21
C ASN A 145 -0.99 14.02 16.60
N GLN A 146 -0.65 13.51 15.42
CA GLN A 146 -1.33 12.39 14.78
C GLN A 146 -0.34 11.25 14.50
N PRO A 147 -0.77 9.97 14.50
CA PRO A 147 0.06 8.86 14.06
C PRO A 147 0.63 9.12 12.68
N LEU A 148 1.93 8.94 12.52
CA LEU A 148 2.63 9.12 11.25
C LEU A 148 2.46 7.85 10.40
N PHE A 149 1.89 7.99 9.22
CA PHE A 149 1.71 6.90 8.26
C PHE A 149 2.77 6.97 7.17
N PHE A 150 3.47 5.86 6.97
CA PHE A 150 4.45 5.68 5.93
C PHE A 150 3.84 4.94 4.75
N TRP A 151 4.12 5.44 3.56
CA TRP A 151 3.83 4.81 2.30
C TRP A 151 5.11 4.26 1.68
N MET A 152 5.12 2.97 1.40
CA MET A 152 6.25 2.28 0.79
C MET A 152 5.77 1.49 -0.42
N VAL A 153 6.42 1.69 -1.57
CA VAL A 153 6.14 0.90 -2.75
C VAL A 153 7.22 -0.16 -2.92
N GLY A 154 6.80 -1.40 -3.14
CA GLY A 154 7.70 -2.52 -3.32
C GLY A 154 7.11 -3.65 -4.16
N SER A 155 7.98 -4.59 -4.53
CA SER A 155 7.58 -5.88 -5.04
C SER A 155 7.30 -6.80 -3.85
N LEU A 156 6.10 -7.38 -3.80
CA LEU A 156 5.71 -8.33 -2.76
C LEU A 156 6.57 -9.58 -2.92
N VAL A 157 7.29 -9.99 -1.89
CA VAL A 157 8.06 -11.23 -1.89
C VAL A 157 7.20 -12.37 -1.39
N ASP A 158 6.49 -12.14 -0.28
CA ASP A 158 5.58 -13.11 0.31
C ASP A 158 4.49 -12.42 1.14
N ILE A 159 3.36 -13.10 1.31
CA ILE A 159 2.26 -12.68 2.17
C ILE A 159 1.75 -13.89 2.95
N GLN A 160 1.79 -13.79 4.28
CA GLN A 160 1.44 -14.89 5.17
C GLN A 160 0.34 -14.47 6.13
N LEU A 161 -0.63 -15.36 6.35
CA LEU A 161 -1.64 -15.20 7.37
C LEU A 161 -1.31 -16.16 8.52
N VAL A 162 -0.80 -15.62 9.63
CA VAL A 162 -0.31 -16.38 10.77
C VAL A 162 -1.38 -16.38 11.87
N GLY A 163 -1.88 -17.57 12.20
CA GLY A 163 -2.72 -17.76 13.39
C GLY A 163 -1.85 -18.00 14.62
N LEU A 164 -1.86 -17.07 15.57
CA LEU A 164 -1.18 -17.25 16.85
C LEU A 164 -2.13 -17.93 17.84
N GLN A 165 -1.63 -18.94 18.57
CA GLN A 165 -2.43 -19.62 19.58
C GLN A 165 -2.88 -18.63 20.66
N GLY A 166 -4.20 -18.49 20.85
CA GLY A 166 -4.79 -17.54 21.80
C GLY A 166 -5.02 -16.13 21.27
N ALA A 167 -4.55 -15.79 20.06
CA ALA A 167 -4.95 -14.55 19.41
C ALA A 167 -6.39 -14.67 18.86
N GLN A 168 -7.17 -13.59 19.01
CA GLN A 168 -8.55 -13.56 18.51
C GLN A 168 -8.63 -13.45 16.99
N LEU A 169 -7.60 -12.85 16.38
CA LEU A 169 -7.54 -12.56 14.94
C LEU A 169 -6.17 -12.99 14.41
N PRO A 170 -6.11 -13.46 13.14
CA PRO A 170 -4.84 -13.80 12.52
C PRO A 170 -4.02 -12.54 12.23
N THR A 171 -2.71 -12.69 12.21
CA THR A 171 -1.75 -11.64 11.84
C THR A 171 -1.36 -11.78 10.38
N LEU A 172 -1.49 -10.70 9.61
CA LEU A 172 -1.02 -10.64 8.22
C LEU A 172 0.42 -10.12 8.19
N HIS A 173 1.34 -10.93 7.66
CA HIS A 173 2.73 -10.54 7.41
C HIS A 173 2.92 -10.27 5.92
N ALA A 174 3.39 -9.08 5.56
CA ALA A 174 3.74 -8.70 4.21
C ALA A 174 5.25 -8.47 4.11
N PHE A 175 5.93 -9.30 3.31
CA PHE A 175 7.35 -9.19 3.03
C PHE A 175 7.54 -8.46 1.70
N VAL A 176 8.16 -7.28 1.73
CA VAL A 176 8.18 -6.38 0.58
C VAL A 176 9.61 -5.94 0.25
N LYS A 177 10.02 -6.14 -1.00
CA LYS A 177 11.29 -5.65 -1.53
C LYS A 177 11.12 -4.22 -2.05
N PHE A 178 11.88 -3.28 -1.50
CA PHE A 178 11.87 -1.88 -1.92
C PHE A 178 12.20 -1.70 -3.42
N LEU A 179 11.47 -0.83 -4.11
CA LEU A 179 11.78 -0.46 -5.51
C LEU A 179 12.87 0.63 -5.62
N ARG A 180 13.19 1.31 -4.52
CA ARG A 180 14.20 2.39 -4.47
C ARG A 180 15.20 2.16 -3.34
N ALA A 181 16.45 2.52 -3.59
CA ALA A 181 17.50 2.43 -2.57
C ALA A 181 17.30 3.46 -1.45
N CYS A 182 16.80 4.66 -1.77
CA CYS A 182 16.54 5.70 -0.77
C CYS A 182 15.44 5.31 0.22
N ASP A 183 14.40 4.59 -0.23
CA ASP A 183 13.33 4.08 0.65
C ASP A 183 13.89 3.10 1.67
N ARG A 184 14.76 2.19 1.22
CA ARG A 184 15.43 1.21 2.07
C ARG A 184 16.33 1.89 3.10
N ALA A 185 17.19 2.81 2.67
CA ALA A 185 18.07 3.55 3.57
C ALA A 185 17.25 4.29 4.65
N ARG A 186 16.15 4.93 4.23
CA ARG A 186 15.28 5.63 5.16
C ARG A 186 14.53 4.70 6.11
N ALA A 187 14.11 3.52 5.67
CA ALA A 187 13.51 2.51 6.54
C ALA A 187 14.49 2.05 7.62
N ILE A 188 15.76 1.84 7.26
CA ILE A 188 16.84 1.51 8.21
C ILE A 188 17.03 2.63 9.23
N ASP A 189 17.14 3.89 8.78
CA ASP A 189 17.29 5.04 9.68
C ASP A 189 16.13 5.15 10.68
N LEU A 190 14.90 4.98 10.18
CA LEU A 190 13.70 5.01 11.01
C LEU A 190 13.70 3.88 12.03
N HIS A 191 14.00 2.65 11.61
CA HIS A 191 14.11 1.49 12.50
C HIS A 191 15.19 1.71 13.58
N ASN A 192 16.41 2.10 13.18
CA ASN A 192 17.52 2.33 14.10
C ASN A 192 17.28 3.50 15.06
N SER A 193 16.45 4.48 14.68
CA SER A 193 16.03 5.56 15.59
C SER A 193 15.04 5.12 16.67
N ALA A 194 14.43 3.96 16.50
CA ALA A 194 13.34 3.44 17.31
C ALA A 194 13.69 2.14 18.07
N SER A 195 14.72 1.43 17.61
CA SER A 195 15.15 0.12 18.10
C SER A 195 16.46 0.22 18.87
N SER A 196 16.63 -0.64 19.88
CA SER A 196 17.92 -0.88 20.52
C SER A 196 18.83 -1.74 19.65
N ASP A 197 18.25 -2.59 18.81
CA ASP A 197 18.98 -3.42 17.87
C ASP A 197 19.20 -2.68 16.55
N ILE A 198 20.47 -2.43 16.21
CA ILE A 198 20.85 -1.67 15.01
C ILE A 198 20.84 -2.59 13.77
N ALA A 199 19.90 -2.34 12.87
CA ALA A 199 19.88 -2.93 11.54
C ALA A 199 20.94 -2.26 10.65
N ARG A 200 21.92 -3.03 10.18
CA ARG A 200 22.90 -2.57 9.18
C ARG A 200 22.40 -2.69 7.75
N GLU A 201 21.51 -3.65 7.52
CA GLU A 201 20.92 -3.93 6.23
C GLU A 201 19.45 -4.32 6.42
N MET A 202 18.62 -3.96 5.43
CA MET A 202 17.22 -4.35 5.34
C MET A 202 16.94 -4.77 3.90
N ALA A 203 17.19 -6.05 3.59
CA ALA A 203 16.98 -6.57 2.24
C ALA A 203 15.51 -6.47 1.81
N MET A 204 14.60 -6.70 2.77
CA MET A 204 13.15 -6.64 2.63
C MET A 204 12.56 -5.96 3.86
N LEU A 205 11.44 -5.28 3.66
CA LEU A 205 10.58 -4.82 4.74
C LEU A 205 9.66 -5.96 5.18
N LEU A 206 9.53 -6.17 6.48
CA LEU A 206 8.43 -6.91 7.08
C LEU A 206 7.43 -5.90 7.65
N ALA A 207 6.20 -5.92 7.15
CA ALA A 207 5.08 -5.17 7.72
C ALA A 207 4.03 -6.14 8.26
N GLU A 208 3.67 -5.99 9.53
CA GLU A 208 2.80 -6.93 10.25
C GLU A 208 1.52 -6.24 10.68
N SER A 209 0.35 -6.86 10.51
CA SER A 209 -0.87 -6.30 11.08
C SER A 209 -0.75 -6.22 12.62
N PRO A 210 -1.44 -5.28 13.28
CA PRO A 210 -1.39 -5.15 14.74
C PRO A 210 -1.67 -6.47 15.46
N SER A 211 -0.79 -6.84 16.38
CA SER A 211 -0.96 -7.98 17.29
C SER A 211 -1.86 -7.63 18.48
N SER A 212 -1.97 -6.33 18.78
CA SER A 212 -2.79 -5.81 19.87
C SER A 212 -3.48 -4.50 19.46
N ALA A 213 -4.52 -4.13 20.19
CA ALA A 213 -5.27 -2.91 19.91
C ALA A 213 -4.47 -1.61 20.21
N ASP A 214 -3.38 -1.71 20.98
CA ASP A 214 -2.46 -0.60 21.28
C ASP A 214 -1.54 -0.29 20.08
N GLU A 215 -1.28 -1.28 19.23
CA GLU A 215 -0.50 -1.13 18.00
C GLU A 215 -1.35 -0.57 16.85
N GLY A 216 -2.67 -0.75 16.89
CA GLY A 216 -3.56 -0.21 15.88
C GLY A 216 -4.86 -1.01 15.71
N PRO A 217 -5.74 -0.58 14.80
CA PRO A 217 -6.92 -1.35 14.43
C PRO A 217 -6.52 -2.61 13.62
N PRO A 218 -7.24 -3.74 13.76
CA PRO A 218 -6.95 -4.94 12.98
C PRO A 218 -6.89 -4.65 11.47
N ALA A 219 -5.85 -5.16 10.81
CA ALA A 219 -5.56 -4.88 9.41
C ALA A 219 -5.40 -6.13 8.52
N TYR A 220 -5.69 -7.31 9.06
CA TYR A 220 -5.49 -8.59 8.35
C TYR A 220 -6.34 -8.72 7.06
N ASP A 221 -7.46 -8.00 6.98
CA ASP A 221 -8.37 -7.98 5.84
C ASP A 221 -8.31 -6.65 5.05
N ASN A 222 -7.38 -5.76 5.38
CA ASN A 222 -7.24 -4.43 4.77
C ASN A 222 -6.34 -4.48 3.52
N VAL A 223 -6.68 -5.38 2.60
CA VAL A 223 -6.03 -5.50 1.29
C VAL A 223 -6.98 -4.96 0.23
N TYR A 224 -6.54 -3.95 -0.53
CA TYR A 224 -7.38 -3.22 -1.48
C TYR A 224 -6.84 -3.34 -2.90
N ASP A 225 -7.73 -3.47 -3.89
CA ASP A 225 -7.38 -3.38 -5.30
C ASP A 225 -7.20 -1.92 -5.69
N ALA A 226 -5.98 -1.57 -6.08
CA ALA A 226 -5.59 -0.23 -6.48
C ALA A 226 -5.01 -0.18 -7.89
N ARG A 227 -5.17 -1.26 -8.69
CA ARG A 227 -4.53 -1.41 -10.00
C ARG A 227 -4.98 -0.37 -11.02
N PHE A 228 -6.24 0.03 -10.94
CA PHE A 228 -6.84 0.99 -11.87
C PHE A 228 -6.93 2.41 -11.29
N ARG A 229 -7.26 2.53 -10.00
CA ARG A 229 -7.46 3.81 -9.34
C ARG A 229 -7.24 3.70 -7.83
N PHE A 230 -6.63 4.74 -7.26
CA PHE A 230 -6.49 4.91 -5.82
C PHE A 230 -7.55 5.88 -5.31
N GLU A 231 -8.28 5.48 -4.29
CA GLU A 231 -9.34 6.26 -3.68
C GLU A 231 -9.31 6.15 -2.15
N GLY A 232 -10.26 6.78 -1.46
CA GLY A 232 -10.43 6.54 -0.02
C GLY A 232 -10.81 5.07 0.23
N LYS A 233 -10.27 4.48 1.31
CA LYS A 233 -10.43 3.05 1.67
C LYS A 233 -11.88 2.55 1.59
N SER A 234 -12.86 3.37 2.01
CA SER A 234 -14.29 3.01 1.97
C SER A 234 -14.88 2.86 0.56
N ARG A 235 -14.20 3.36 -0.47
CA ARG A 235 -14.62 3.25 -1.88
C ARG A 235 -13.78 2.26 -2.68
N MET A 236 -12.69 1.76 -2.10
CA MET A 236 -11.82 0.79 -2.77
C MET A 236 -12.35 -0.63 -2.56
N HIS A 237 -12.25 -1.44 -3.61
CA HIS A 237 -12.62 -2.84 -3.54
C HIS A 237 -11.62 -3.60 -2.66
N LYS A 238 -12.10 -4.27 -1.60
CA LYS A 238 -11.27 -5.18 -0.82
C LYS A 238 -11.03 -6.47 -1.62
N VAL A 239 -9.80 -6.97 -1.57
CA VAL A 239 -9.41 -8.25 -2.17
C VAL A 239 -8.96 -9.19 -1.07
N ASN A 240 -9.19 -10.50 -1.27
CA ASN A 240 -8.63 -11.51 -0.40
C ASN A 240 -7.09 -11.45 -0.47
N PRO A 241 -6.36 -11.40 0.67
CA PRO A 241 -4.90 -11.40 0.70
C PRO A 241 -4.27 -12.48 -0.18
N ALA A 242 -4.87 -13.68 -0.25
CA ALA A 242 -4.39 -14.81 -1.05
C ALA A 242 -4.40 -14.56 -2.57
N ARG A 243 -5.06 -13.50 -3.05
CA ARG A 243 -5.03 -13.11 -4.47
C ARG A 243 -3.78 -12.33 -4.86
N VAL A 244 -3.15 -11.65 -3.89
CA VAL A 244 -1.92 -10.90 -4.09
C VAL A 244 -0.77 -11.88 -3.93
N LEU A 245 0.03 -12.07 -4.98
CA LEU A 245 1.07 -13.09 -5.02
C LEU A 245 2.47 -12.46 -5.08
N SER A 246 3.47 -13.29 -4.83
CA SER A 246 4.87 -12.93 -5.00
C SER A 246 5.14 -12.34 -6.39
N GLY A 247 5.89 -11.25 -6.41
CA GLY A 247 6.24 -10.45 -7.58
C GLY A 247 5.28 -9.30 -7.87
N ASP A 248 4.05 -9.30 -7.35
CA ASP A 248 3.10 -8.20 -7.55
C ASP A 248 3.65 -6.88 -6.96
N ILE A 249 3.32 -5.74 -7.57
CA ILE A 249 3.69 -4.44 -7.00
C ILE A 249 2.60 -3.98 -6.05
N VAL A 250 3.02 -3.63 -4.83
CA VAL A 250 2.15 -3.21 -3.75
C VAL A 250 2.59 -1.87 -3.16
N LEU A 251 1.62 -1.11 -2.67
CA LEU A 251 1.84 -0.01 -1.73
C LEU A 251 1.49 -0.52 -0.33
N VAL A 252 2.46 -0.43 0.57
CA VAL A 252 2.31 -0.73 1.99
C VAL A 252 2.06 0.58 2.72
N GLU A 253 0.95 0.69 3.43
CA GLU A 253 0.70 1.75 4.38
C GLU A 253 0.88 1.19 5.79
N CYS A 254 1.83 1.74 6.54
CA CYS A 254 2.13 1.29 7.88
C CYS A 254 2.39 2.47 8.83
N THR A 255 2.38 2.20 10.13
CA THR A 255 2.94 3.07 11.17
C THR A 255 4.26 2.48 11.67
N LEU A 256 5.06 3.27 12.38
CA LEU A 256 6.24 2.79 13.08
C LEU A 256 5.94 2.77 14.56
N VAL A 257 5.99 1.57 15.14
CA VAL A 257 5.74 1.33 16.55
C VAL A 257 7.05 0.98 17.23
N ARG A 258 7.25 1.54 18.42
CA ARG A 258 8.32 1.18 19.34
C ARG A 258 7.71 0.50 20.55
N ALA A 259 8.17 -0.71 20.85
CA ALA A 259 7.73 -1.51 21.99
C ALA A 259 8.89 -1.77 22.95
N GLU A 260 8.66 -1.62 24.26
CA GLU A 260 9.61 -2.06 25.28
C GLU A 260 9.62 -3.59 25.39
N ILE A 261 10.79 -4.21 25.28
CA ILE A 261 10.97 -5.66 25.42
C ILE A 261 11.39 -6.04 26.85
N ALA A 262 11.11 -7.29 27.23
CA ALA A 262 11.60 -7.83 28.49
C ALA A 262 13.14 -7.73 28.54
N GLY A 263 13.68 -7.01 29.52
CA GLY A 263 15.11 -6.70 29.61
C GLY A 263 15.48 -5.23 29.39
N GLY A 264 14.49 -4.34 29.17
CA GLY A 264 14.71 -2.88 29.12
C GLY A 264 15.23 -2.35 27.78
N GLY A 265 15.26 -3.19 26.75
CA GLY A 265 15.49 -2.77 25.37
C GLY A 265 14.20 -2.26 24.71
N THR A 266 14.35 -1.77 23.49
CA THR A 266 13.23 -1.38 22.62
C THR A 266 13.31 -2.11 21.30
N ALA A 267 12.19 -2.61 20.81
CA ALA A 267 12.03 -3.16 19.47
C ALA A 267 11.21 -2.19 18.62
N ALA A 268 11.56 -2.08 17.34
CA ALA A 268 10.82 -1.29 16.37
C ALA A 268 10.19 -2.17 15.29
N SER A 269 8.90 -1.99 15.05
CA SER A 269 8.14 -2.72 14.04
C SER A 269 7.39 -1.77 13.10
N PHE A 270 7.31 -2.15 11.83
CA PHE A 270 6.44 -1.50 10.86
C PHE A 270 5.07 -2.18 10.91
N VAL A 271 4.10 -1.51 11.54
CA VAL A 271 2.78 -2.07 11.75
C VAL A 271 1.88 -1.74 10.57
N LEU A 272 1.48 -2.76 9.83
CA LEU A 272 0.64 -2.69 8.64
C LEU A 272 -0.75 -2.15 8.97
N ASN A 273 -1.14 -1.08 8.29
CA ASN A 273 -2.49 -0.52 8.36
C ASN A 273 -3.34 -0.94 7.15
N ALA A 274 -2.72 -0.94 5.96
CA ALA A 274 -3.35 -1.39 4.73
C ALA A 274 -2.32 -1.81 3.68
N LEU A 275 -2.70 -2.73 2.81
CA LEU A 275 -1.95 -3.15 1.64
C LEU A 275 -2.76 -2.82 0.39
N TYR A 276 -2.15 -2.15 -0.60
CA TYR A 276 -2.82 -1.79 -1.84
C TYR A 276 -2.13 -2.46 -3.02
N TRP A 277 -2.87 -3.25 -3.79
CA TRP A 277 -2.35 -3.96 -4.96
C TRP A 277 -2.30 -3.01 -6.16
N LEU A 278 -1.10 -2.60 -6.57
CA LEU A 278 -0.90 -1.57 -7.60
C LEU A 278 -0.69 -2.15 -9.00
N ALA A 279 -0.04 -3.31 -9.11
CA ALA A 279 0.17 -3.98 -10.38
C ALA A 279 0.25 -5.50 -10.20
N GLU A 280 -0.45 -6.22 -11.06
CA GLU A 280 -0.43 -7.68 -11.12
C GLU A 280 0.67 -8.15 -12.06
N LYS A 281 1.57 -8.99 -11.55
CA LYS A 281 2.57 -9.68 -12.35
C LYS A 281 1.86 -10.65 -13.31
N PRO A 282 2.15 -10.61 -14.63
CA PRO A 282 1.59 -11.58 -15.57
C PRO A 282 1.90 -13.01 -15.12
N ARG A 283 0.86 -13.79 -14.90
CA ARG A 283 0.97 -15.19 -14.48
C ARG A 283 0.84 -16.08 -15.71
N PRO A 284 1.59 -17.20 -15.79
CA PRO A 284 1.26 -18.24 -16.75
C PRO A 284 -0.21 -18.60 -16.60
N PRO A 285 -0.92 -18.94 -17.70
CA PRO A 285 -2.28 -19.43 -17.59
C PRO A 285 -2.30 -20.58 -16.56
N ALA A 286 -3.22 -20.50 -15.60
CA ALA A 286 -3.33 -21.53 -14.58
C ALA A 286 -3.52 -22.86 -15.30
N ILE A 287 -2.55 -23.76 -15.16
CA ILE A 287 -2.74 -25.14 -15.57
C ILE A 287 -3.85 -25.64 -14.67
N PRO A 288 -5.02 -26.06 -15.21
CA PRO A 288 -6.08 -26.59 -14.38
C PRO A 288 -5.47 -27.68 -13.51
N PRO A 289 -5.71 -27.68 -12.18
CA PRO A 289 -5.16 -28.71 -11.34
C PRO A 289 -5.54 -30.05 -11.96
N SER A 290 -4.55 -30.89 -12.23
CA SER A 290 -4.78 -32.31 -12.45
C SER A 290 -5.36 -32.82 -11.15
N VAL A 291 -6.68 -32.73 -10.99
CA VAL A 291 -7.39 -33.27 -9.85
C VAL A 291 -7.24 -34.78 -9.99
N ALA A 292 -6.19 -35.33 -9.41
CA ALA A 292 -6.28 -36.68 -8.91
C ALA A 292 -7.45 -36.62 -7.93
N GLU A 293 -8.54 -37.32 -8.25
CA GLU A 293 -9.68 -37.44 -7.36
C GLU A 293 -9.13 -37.81 -5.98
N PHE A 294 -9.51 -37.02 -4.96
CA PHE A 294 -9.16 -37.38 -3.60
C PHE A 294 -9.79 -38.76 -3.36
N PRO A 295 -9.00 -39.80 -3.05
CA PRO A 295 -9.56 -41.12 -2.90
C PRO A 295 -10.66 -41.07 -1.82
N ASP A 296 -11.77 -41.76 -2.05
CA ASP A 296 -12.84 -41.89 -1.05
C ASP A 296 -12.30 -42.68 0.15
N VAL A 297 -11.66 -42.00 1.12
CA VAL A 297 -11.09 -42.63 2.31
C VAL A 297 -12.13 -42.77 3.43
N ILE A 298 -13.32 -42.18 3.27
CA ILE A 298 -14.38 -42.20 4.28
C ILE A 298 -15.66 -42.79 3.68
N THR A 299 -15.69 -44.12 3.52
CA THR A 299 -16.95 -44.85 3.52
C THR A 299 -17.36 -45.07 4.97
N LEU A 300 -18.28 -44.23 5.47
CA LEU A 300 -18.97 -44.51 6.72
C LEU A 300 -20.00 -45.61 6.43
N ASP A 301 -19.67 -46.85 6.76
CA ASP A 301 -20.64 -47.94 6.83
C ASP A 301 -21.63 -47.65 7.96
N LEU A 302 -22.75 -47.01 7.62
CA LEU A 302 -23.89 -46.85 8.52
C LEU A 302 -24.71 -48.15 8.51
N SER A 303 -24.37 -49.07 9.42
CA SER A 303 -25.16 -50.27 9.75
C SER A 303 -26.23 -49.99 10.80
#